data_AF-W1FAC2-F1
#
_entry.id   AF-W1FAC2-F1
#
_cell.length_a   1.000
_cell.length_b   1.000
_cell.length_c   1.000
_cell.angle_alpha   90.00
_cell.angle_beta   90.00
_cell.angle_gamma   90.00
#
_symmetry.space_group_name_H-M   'P 1'
#
loop_
_entity.id
_entity.type
_entity.pdbx_description
1 polymer ?
#
loop_
_entity_poly.entity_id
_entity_poly.type
_entity_poly.pdbx_seq_one_letter_code
_entity_poly.pdbx_strand_id
1 'polypeptide(L)'
;MRTQWPSPAKLNLFLYITGQRADGYHTLQTLFQFLDYGDTISIELRDDGDIRLLTPVEGVEHEDNLIVRAARLLMKTAADSGRFRREAVRISALTSVCRWAAVSAVVHPMPRRSWWH
;
A
#
# COMPACT_ATOMS: atom_id res chain seq x y z
N MET A 1 6.80 2.80 -22.50
CA MET A 1 5.40 3.27 -22.61
C MET A 1 4.88 3.53 -21.20
N ARG A 2 4.24 4.68 -20.96
CA ARG A 2 3.67 5.05 -19.65
C ARG A 2 2.19 4.66 -19.59
N THR A 3 1.78 3.98 -18.51
CA THR A 3 0.39 3.61 -18.21
C THR A 3 -0.07 4.30 -16.92
N GLN A 4 -1.38 4.50 -16.76
CA GLN A 4 -1.97 5.14 -15.59
C GLN A 4 -3.06 4.24 -15.00
N TRP A 5 -3.06 4.13 -13.68
CA TRP A 5 -3.95 3.23 -12.93
C TRP A 5 -4.57 3.98 -11.74
N PRO A 6 -5.89 3.88 -11.54
CA PRO A 6 -6.54 4.46 -10.36
C PRO A 6 -6.17 3.68 -9.09
N SER A 7 -5.96 4.40 -8.00
CA SER A 7 -5.73 3.86 -6.66
C SER A 7 -6.79 4.47 -5.72
N PRO A 8 -8.02 3.93 -5.73
CA PRO A 8 -9.16 4.54 -5.04
C PRO A 8 -8.96 4.54 -3.52
N ALA A 9 -9.41 5.61 -2.88
CA ALA A 9 -9.51 5.73 -1.44
C ALA A 9 -10.59 4.79 -0.91
N LYS A 10 -10.52 4.48 0.39
CA LYS A 10 -11.52 3.63 1.05
C LYS A 10 -11.90 4.17 2.43
N LEU A 11 -13.18 4.07 2.75
CA LEU A 11 -13.72 4.37 4.08
C LEU A 11 -14.10 3.07 4.79
N ASN A 12 -13.91 3.05 6.11
CA ASN A 12 -14.54 2.07 6.97
C ASN A 12 -15.85 2.69 7.46
N LEU A 13 -16.99 2.17 7.02
CA LEU A 13 -18.30 2.70 7.44
C LEU A 13 -18.60 2.38 8.91
N PHE A 14 -18.04 1.28 9.40
CA PHE A 14 -17.92 0.98 10.82
C PHE A 14 -16.63 0.17 11.04
N LEU A 15 -16.12 0.20 12.28
CA LEU A 15 -14.93 -0.56 12.67
C LEU A 15 -15.15 -1.07 14.10
N TYR A 16 -15.38 -2.37 14.24
CA TYR A 16 -15.50 -3.04 15.54
C TYR A 16 -14.28 -3.91 15.81
N ILE A 17 -13.69 -3.76 16.99
CA ILE A 17 -12.64 -4.67 17.47
C ILE A 17 -13.33 -5.82 18.21
N THR A 18 -13.23 -7.04 17.67
CA THR A 18 -13.92 -8.22 18.19
C THR A 18 -13.01 -9.10 19.07
N GLY A 19 -11.71 -8.85 19.08
CA GLY A 19 -10.77 -9.55 19.94
C GLY A 19 -9.31 -9.15 19.70
N GLN A 20 -8.40 -9.80 20.43
CA GLN A 20 -6.96 -9.71 20.22
C GLN A 20 -6.42 -11.12 20.00
N ARG A 21 -5.57 -11.27 18.97
CA ARG A 21 -4.92 -12.51 18.56
C ARG A 21 -3.64 -12.72 19.36
N ALA A 22 -3.13 -13.95 19.34
CA ALA A 22 -1.88 -14.33 20.01
C ALA A 22 -0.62 -13.64 19.43
N ASP A 23 -0.69 -13.15 18.18
CA ASP A 23 0.36 -12.38 17.53
C ASP A 23 0.31 -10.87 17.84
N GLY A 24 -0.57 -10.46 18.76
CA GLY A 24 -0.71 -9.07 19.19
C GLY A 24 -1.64 -8.22 18.32
N TYR A 25 -2.11 -8.73 17.17
CA TYR A 25 -3.04 -8.02 16.29
C TYR A 25 -4.49 -8.12 16.75
N HIS A 26 -5.34 -7.19 16.29
CA HIS A 26 -6.77 -7.19 16.61
C HIS A 26 -7.60 -7.89 15.55
N THR A 27 -8.61 -8.63 16.00
CA THR A 27 -9.69 -9.10 15.13
C THR A 27 -10.64 -7.94 14.88
N LEU A 28 -10.96 -7.68 13.61
CA LEU A 28 -11.78 -6.55 13.19
C LEU A 28 -13.02 -7.04 12.44
N GLN A 29 -14.15 -6.39 12.69
CA GLN A 29 -15.36 -6.47 11.88
C GLN A 29 -15.63 -5.08 11.31
N THR A 30 -15.66 -4.94 10.00
CA THR A 30 -15.74 -3.65 9.30
C THR A 30 -16.47 -3.82 7.98
N LEU A 31 -17.12 -2.76 7.50
CA LEU A 31 -17.65 -2.65 6.15
C LEU A 31 -16.87 -1.57 5.39
N PHE A 32 -16.29 -1.95 4.26
CA PHE A 32 -15.51 -1.04 3.43
C PHE A 32 -16.34 -0.50 2.26
N GLN A 33 -16.14 0.78 1.96
CA GLN A 33 -16.65 1.41 0.75
C GLN A 33 -15.50 2.08 -0.01
N PHE A 34 -15.35 1.76 -1.29
CA PHE A 34 -14.45 2.48 -2.19
C PHE A 34 -15.08 3.81 -2.60
N LEU A 35 -14.23 4.82 -2.72
CA LEU A 35 -14.62 6.14 -3.23
C LEU A 35 -14.18 6.27 -4.68
N ASP A 36 -14.95 7.04 -5.47
CA ASP A 36 -14.53 7.52 -6.79
C ASP A 36 -13.58 8.73 -6.66
N TYR A 37 -12.63 8.59 -5.75
CA TYR A 37 -11.61 9.57 -5.39
C TYR A 37 -10.41 8.82 -4.84
N GLY A 38 -9.20 9.23 -5.19
CA GLY A 38 -7.97 8.60 -4.73
C GLY A 38 -6.78 9.02 -5.57
N ASP A 39 -5.73 8.21 -5.51
CA ASP A 39 -4.49 8.49 -6.21
C ASP A 39 -4.48 7.99 -7.66
N THR A 40 -3.59 8.57 -8.48
CA THR A 40 -3.24 8.02 -9.79
C THR A 40 -1.80 7.52 -9.79
N ILE A 41 -1.62 6.23 -10.06
CA ILE A 41 -0.31 5.60 -10.19
C ILE A 41 0.07 5.57 -11.67
N SER A 42 1.16 6.22 -12.03
CA SER A 42 1.77 6.12 -13.35
C SER A 42 2.93 5.13 -13.32
N ILE A 43 2.93 4.20 -14.26
CA ILE A 43 3.95 3.14 -14.39
C ILE A 43 4.57 3.23 -15.77
N GLU A 44 5.89 3.24 -15.82
CA GLU A 44 6.67 3.19 -17.06
C GLU A 44 7.69 2.06 -16.96
N LEU A 45 7.70 1.18 -17.96
CA LEU A 45 8.66 0.10 -18.04
C LEU A 45 10.07 0.63 -18.36
N ARG A 46 11.08 -0.02 -17.78
CA ARG A 46 12.51 0.21 -17.99
C ARG A 46 13.18 -1.10 -18.38
N ASP A 47 14.42 -1.02 -18.82
CA ASP A 47 15.25 -2.14 -19.27
C ASP A 47 16.50 -2.35 -18.40
N ASP A 48 16.66 -1.57 -17.33
CA ASP A 48 17.87 -1.53 -16.49
C ASP A 48 17.84 -2.44 -15.25
N GLY A 49 16.76 -3.17 -15.02
CA GLY A 49 16.60 -4.04 -13.83
C GLY A 49 16.18 -3.31 -12.53
N ASP A 50 16.08 -1.98 -12.54
CA ASP A 50 15.83 -1.18 -11.35
C ASP A 50 14.36 -0.82 -11.10
N ILE A 51 13.99 -0.62 -9.83
CA ILE A 51 12.75 0.04 -9.43
C ILE A 51 13.07 1.47 -9.00
N ARG A 52 12.37 2.45 -9.58
CA ARG A 52 12.52 3.86 -9.19
C ARG A 52 11.18 4.48 -8.83
N LEU A 53 11.07 4.95 -7.60
CA LEU A 53 9.93 5.73 -7.11
C LEU A 53 10.26 7.22 -7.28
N LEU A 54 9.50 7.93 -8.12
CA LEU A 54 9.77 9.36 -8.39
C LEU A 54 9.12 10.30 -7.38
N THR A 55 8.16 9.81 -6.62
CA THR A 55 7.38 10.58 -5.65
C THR A 55 7.60 9.95 -4.28
N PRO A 56 8.71 10.28 -3.59
CA PRO A 56 8.98 9.79 -2.26
C PRO A 56 7.88 10.27 -1.29
N VAL A 57 7.56 9.43 -0.33
CA VAL A 57 6.64 9.77 0.76
C VAL A 57 7.52 10.27 1.92
N GLU A 58 7.25 11.48 2.39
CA GLU A 58 8.00 12.06 3.51
C GLU A 58 7.95 11.13 4.74
N GLY A 59 9.11 10.85 5.33
CA GLY A 59 9.25 9.95 6.48
C GLY A 59 9.17 8.45 6.17
N VAL A 60 9.15 8.05 4.89
CA VAL A 60 9.20 6.64 4.49
C VAL A 60 10.40 6.42 3.58
N GLU A 61 11.35 5.62 4.07
CA GLU A 61 12.51 5.21 3.27
C GLU A 61 12.08 4.45 2.02
N HIS A 62 12.88 4.55 0.96
CA HIS A 62 12.54 3.97 -0.36
C HIS A 62 12.21 2.47 -0.27
N GLU A 63 12.99 1.73 0.52
CA GLU A 63 12.88 0.29 0.72
C GLU A 63 11.65 -0.12 1.54
N ASP A 64 11.19 0.76 2.43
CA ASP A 64 10.02 0.54 3.28
C ASP A 64 8.71 0.90 2.59
N ASN A 65 8.79 1.61 1.46
CA ASN A 65 7.63 1.99 0.68
C ASN A 65 6.91 0.75 0.12
N LEU A 66 5.63 0.62 0.43
CA LEU A 66 4.81 -0.53 0.03
C LEU A 66 4.71 -0.69 -1.49
N ILE A 67 4.78 0.40 -2.27
CA ILE A 67 4.81 0.35 -3.74
C ILE A 67 6.08 -0.37 -4.21
N VAL A 68 7.23 -0.01 -3.64
CA VAL A 68 8.53 -0.60 -3.99
C VAL A 68 8.58 -2.07 -3.57
N ARG A 69 8.11 -2.37 -2.36
CA ARG A 69 8.03 -3.74 -1.85
C ARG A 69 7.11 -4.63 -2.70
N ALA A 70 5.93 -4.11 -3.10
CA ALA A 70 5.00 -4.82 -3.98
C ALA A 70 5.60 -5.06 -5.36
N ALA A 71 6.25 -4.05 -5.96
CA ALA A 71 6.91 -4.18 -7.26
C ALA A 71 8.02 -5.26 -7.23
N ARG A 72 8.86 -5.29 -6.20
CA ARG A 72 9.88 -6.35 -6.03
C ARG A 72 9.28 -7.72 -5.85
N LEU A 73 8.24 -7.84 -5.02
CA LEU A 73 7.57 -9.11 -4.80
C LEU A 73 6.95 -9.64 -6.11
N LEU A 74 6.35 -8.76 -6.91
CA LEU A 74 5.82 -9.09 -8.22
C LEU A 74 6.93 -9.54 -9.18
N MET A 75 8.03 -8.79 -9.29
CA MET A 75 9.18 -9.15 -10.14
C MET A 75 9.75 -10.52 -9.76
N LYS A 76 9.96 -10.76 -8.46
CA LYS A 76 10.43 -12.05 -7.94
C LYS A 76 9.46 -13.18 -8.30
N THR A 77 8.16 -13.02 -8.01
CA THR A 77 7.14 -14.04 -8.26
C THR A 77 6.97 -14.33 -9.76
N ALA A 78 7.05 -13.31 -10.61
CA ALA A 78 7.02 -13.46 -12.05
C ALA A 78 8.25 -14.20 -12.57
N ALA A 79 9.43 -13.92 -12.01
CA ALA A 79 10.68 -14.59 -12.38
C ALA A 79 10.64 -16.07 -11.99
N ASP A 80 10.21 -16.36 -10.76
CA ASP A 80 10.06 -17.73 -10.25
C ASP A 80 9.04 -18.55 -11.06
N SER A 81 8.01 -17.89 -11.62
CA SER A 81 6.99 -18.54 -12.46
C SER A 81 7.29 -18.57 -13.96
N GLY A 82 8.48 -18.10 -14.38
CA GLY A 82 8.88 -18.08 -15.80
C GLY A 82 8.07 -17.11 -16.67
N ARG A 83 7.28 -16.23 -16.07
CA ARG A 83 6.47 -15.20 -16.76
C ARG A 83 7.18 -13.86 -16.88
N PHE A 84 8.42 -13.77 -16.38
CA PHE A 84 9.19 -12.54 -16.38
C PHE A 84 9.98 -12.38 -17.68
N ARG A 85 9.59 -11.40 -18.49
CA ARG A 85 10.55 -10.70 -19.35
C ARG A 85 11.34 -9.77 -18.45
N ARG A 86 12.68 -9.72 -18.61
CA ARG A 86 13.55 -8.82 -17.84
C ARG A 86 13.22 -7.37 -18.20
N GLU A 87 12.21 -6.84 -17.54
CA GLU A 87 11.74 -5.47 -17.67
C GLU A 87 11.64 -4.90 -16.26
N ALA A 88 12.36 -3.81 -16.04
CA ALA A 88 12.35 -3.01 -14.83
C ALA A 88 11.18 -2.03 -14.81
N VAL A 89 10.96 -1.34 -13.69
CA VAL A 89 9.75 -0.52 -13.49
C VAL A 89 10.07 0.82 -12.86
N ARG A 90 9.74 1.89 -13.58
CA ARG A 90 9.65 3.25 -13.05
C ARG A 90 8.23 3.48 -12.56
N ILE A 91 8.08 3.95 -11.32
CA ILE A 91 6.77 4.22 -10.72
C ILE A 91 6.74 5.67 -10.24
N SER A 92 5.71 6.40 -10.63
CA SER A 92 5.40 7.72 -10.09
C SER A 92 3.94 7.79 -9.68
N ALA A 93 3.68 8.08 -8.42
CA ALA A 93 2.33 8.36 -7.94
C ALA A 93 2.11 9.87 -8.06
N LEU A 94 1.44 10.30 -9.13
CA LEU A 94 1.14 11.72 -9.36
C LEU A 94 -0.23 12.03 -8.79
N THR A 95 -0.31 12.13 -7.47
CA THR A 95 -1.35 12.86 -6.72
C THR A 95 -1.02 12.77 -5.23
N SER A 96 -1.21 13.88 -4.55
CA SER A 96 -1.26 13.95 -3.09
C SER A 96 -2.62 13.42 -2.63
N VAL A 97 -2.65 12.72 -1.50
CA VAL A 97 -3.82 12.15 -0.83
C VAL A 97 -4.29 10.81 -1.42
N CYS A 98 -3.53 9.76 -1.16
CA CYS A 98 -3.99 8.73 -0.22
C CYS A 98 -2.78 8.10 0.47
N ARG A 99 -2.57 8.50 1.74
CA ARG A 99 -1.79 7.70 2.70
C ARG A 99 -2.25 6.25 2.58
N TRP A 100 -1.35 5.37 2.16
CA TRP A 100 -1.49 3.95 1.81
C TRP A 100 -1.97 3.04 2.97
N ALA A 101 -2.76 3.58 3.89
CA ALA A 101 -3.20 2.90 5.10
C ALA A 101 -4.37 3.67 5.75
N ALA A 102 -5.54 3.75 5.12
CA ALA A 102 -6.75 3.91 5.92
C ALA A 102 -7.01 2.68 6.83
N VAL A 103 -6.22 1.60 6.75
CA VAL A 103 -6.02 0.58 7.80
C VAL A 103 -4.67 -0.12 7.53
N SER A 104 -3.56 0.42 7.99
CA SER A 104 -2.58 -0.46 8.62
C SER A 104 -3.06 -0.53 10.06
N ALA A 105 -3.30 -1.74 10.55
CA ALA A 105 -3.67 -2.02 11.91
C ALA A 105 -2.56 -1.59 12.90
N VAL A 106 -2.36 -0.27 13.05
CA VAL A 106 -1.51 0.35 14.08
C VAL A 106 -2.45 0.80 15.20
N VAL A 107 -3.12 -0.18 15.81
CA VAL A 107 -3.22 -0.14 17.26
C VAL A 107 -1.93 -0.80 17.73
N HIS A 108 -0.85 -0.02 17.80
CA HIS A 108 0.20 -0.30 18.78
C HIS A 108 -0.48 -0.38 20.17
N PRO A 109 0.03 -1.16 21.12
CA PRO A 109 -0.66 -1.45 22.37
C PRO A 109 -0.80 -0.19 23.22
N MET A 110 -1.82 0.61 22.95
CA MET A 110 -2.22 1.74 23.78
C MET A 110 -3.03 1.19 24.96
N PRO A 111 -2.74 1.63 26.20
CA PRO A 111 -3.48 1.18 27.38
C PRO A 111 -4.97 1.51 27.25
N ARG A 112 -5.82 0.59 27.73
CA ARG A 112 -7.30 0.57 27.68
C ARG A 112 -8.08 1.85 28.07
N ARG A 113 -7.45 2.96 28.45
CA ARG A 113 -8.09 4.09 29.16
C ARG A 113 -8.55 5.29 28.32
N SER A 114 -8.32 5.34 27.00
CA SER A 114 -8.53 6.58 26.23
C SER A 114 -9.63 6.53 25.16
N TRP A 115 -10.56 5.58 25.21
CA TRP A 115 -11.57 5.43 24.15
C TRP A 115 -12.92 6.13 24.42
N TRP A 116 -13.07 6.88 25.52
CA TRP A 116 -14.27 7.67 25.80
C TRP A 116 -13.94 8.93 26.60
N HIS A 117 -13.98 10.09 25.94
CA HIS A 117 -14.48 11.36 26.47
C HIS A 117 -15.12 12.14 25.32
#